data_AF-A0A495X5D0-F1
#
_entry.id   AF-A0A495X5D0-F1
#
_cell.length_a   1.000
_cell.length_b   1.000
_cell.length_c   1.000
_cell.angle_alpha   90.00
_cell.angle_beta   90.00
_cell.angle_gamma   90.00
#
_symmetry.space_group_name_H-M   'P 1'
#
loop_
_entity.id
_entity.type
_entity.pdbx_description
1 polymer ?
#
loop_
_entity_poly.entity_id
_entity_poly.type
_entity_poly.pdbx_seq_one_letter_code
_entity_poly.pdbx_strand_id
1 'polypeptide(L)'
;MLWSAGAVARMLGVSPTTLRTWDRRYGLGPSRREEGRHRRYSEEDVARLRRMLALTGRGVVPAAAAAIALGRTLEVEPDLPPPREQEVPADSPPREVPADSRPPEVPGDAAVGLDGVAGRPWSPETRGFARAAFRLDLPLMIDLAGGLVARHGVVRAWERVLVPFLVALGEKVAARGSGVEVEHLATTAILEAVRGGVLPVSGRLPALLACAPDEQHSLPLNVLGAALAEKGCPTRHLGARVPAAALLDAVKLLEPRVVVLWAHAPGYAALAPVTDLLERGSDVLLGGAGWTVVPPGARWVGSLGEAVDAVLELNRF
;
A
#
# COMPACT_ATOMS: atom_id res chain seq x y z
N MET A 1 20.48 15.39 -26.13
CA MET A 1 19.11 15.45 -26.70
C MET A 1 18.15 15.99 -25.64
N LEU A 2 17.05 16.64 -26.01
CA LEU A 2 16.03 17.12 -25.06
C LEU A 2 14.72 16.35 -25.24
N TRP A 3 14.16 15.82 -24.16
CA TRP A 3 12.91 15.05 -24.17
C TRP A 3 11.76 15.81 -23.53
N SER A 4 10.54 15.61 -24.04
CA SER A 4 9.33 16.09 -23.38
C SER A 4 9.06 15.27 -22.10
N ALA A 5 8.33 15.86 -21.14
CA ALA A 5 7.90 15.15 -19.94
C ALA A 5 7.18 13.82 -20.24
N GLY A 6 6.34 13.78 -21.30
CA GLY A 6 5.64 12.57 -21.71
C GLY A 6 6.55 11.51 -22.35
N ALA A 7 7.62 11.92 -23.03
CA ALA A 7 8.61 10.99 -23.56
C ALA A 7 9.47 10.39 -22.43
N VAL A 8 9.90 11.20 -21.47
CA VAL A 8 10.64 10.72 -20.29
C VAL A 8 9.79 9.81 -19.42
N ALA A 9 8.53 10.15 -19.18
CA ALA A 9 7.58 9.33 -18.45
C ALA A 9 7.47 7.91 -19.04
N ARG A 10 7.24 7.80 -20.35
CA ARG A 10 7.21 6.51 -21.06
C ARG A 10 8.54 5.76 -20.97
N MET A 11 9.65 6.45 -21.16
CA MET A 11 10.99 5.84 -21.10
C MET A 11 11.34 5.28 -19.72
N LEU A 12 10.77 5.85 -18.65
CA LEU A 12 11.04 5.47 -17.27
C LEU A 12 9.94 4.60 -16.65
N GLY A 13 8.85 4.31 -17.39
CA GLY A 13 7.72 3.54 -16.87
C GLY A 13 6.96 4.24 -15.73
N VAL A 14 7.03 5.58 -15.64
CA VAL A 14 6.36 6.39 -14.61
C VAL A 14 5.38 7.37 -15.24
N SER A 15 4.43 7.89 -14.46
CA SER A 15 3.49 8.89 -14.98
C SER A 15 4.15 10.28 -15.16
N PRO A 16 3.70 11.11 -16.11
CA PRO A 16 4.11 12.51 -16.19
C PRO A 16 3.79 13.33 -14.93
N THR A 17 2.83 12.85 -14.11
CA THR A 17 2.49 13.45 -12.82
C THR A 17 3.53 13.11 -11.75
N THR A 18 4.08 11.90 -11.76
CA THR A 18 5.21 11.47 -10.89
C THR A 18 6.43 12.36 -11.12
N LEU A 19 6.78 12.64 -12.39
CA LEU A 19 7.87 13.55 -12.74
C LEU A 19 7.64 14.99 -12.23
N ARG A 20 6.39 15.47 -12.28
CA ARG A 20 6.03 16.80 -11.74
C ARG A 20 6.14 16.84 -10.22
N THR A 21 5.74 15.77 -9.54
CA THR A 21 5.86 15.64 -8.09
C THR A 21 7.32 15.59 -7.67
N TRP A 22 8.19 14.87 -8.38
CA TRP A 22 9.62 14.80 -8.07
C TRP A 22 10.36 16.12 -8.31
N ASP A 23 10.02 16.84 -9.38
CA ASP A 23 10.51 18.21 -9.58
C ASP A 23 10.11 19.12 -8.42
N ARG A 24 8.81 19.15 -8.07
CA ARG A 24 8.31 20.05 -7.00
C ARG A 24 8.84 19.69 -5.62
N ARG A 25 8.88 18.40 -5.28
CA ARG A 25 9.17 17.93 -3.91
C ARG A 25 10.66 17.73 -3.64
N TYR A 26 11.41 17.31 -4.66
CA TYR A 26 12.82 16.95 -4.49
C TYR A 26 13.76 17.77 -5.36
N GLY A 27 13.25 18.63 -6.24
CA GLY A 27 14.07 19.37 -7.20
C GLY A 27 14.58 18.51 -8.36
N LEU A 28 14.01 17.31 -8.57
CA LEU A 28 14.35 16.41 -9.70
C LEU A 28 13.60 16.79 -10.98
N GLY A 29 13.69 18.07 -11.32
CA GLY A 29 13.13 18.64 -12.55
C GLY A 29 14.17 18.79 -13.65
N PRO A 30 13.74 19.33 -14.80
CA PRO A 30 14.66 19.68 -15.87
C PRO A 30 15.66 20.75 -15.41
N SER A 31 16.95 20.54 -15.67
CA SER A 31 18.04 21.44 -15.26
C SER A 31 18.00 22.80 -15.94
N ARG A 32 17.31 22.93 -17.09
CA ARG A 32 17.09 24.20 -17.80
C ARG A 32 15.60 24.51 -17.84
N ARG A 33 15.20 25.63 -17.25
CA ARG A 33 13.85 26.19 -17.38
C ARG A 33 13.86 27.20 -18.52
N GLU A 34 13.43 26.79 -19.70
CA GLU A 34 13.14 27.75 -20.78
C GLU A 34 11.80 28.44 -20.45
N GLU A 35 11.78 29.77 -20.47
CA GLU A 35 10.57 30.58 -20.27
C GLU A 35 9.64 30.40 -21.48
N GLY A 36 8.82 29.34 -21.47
CA GLY A 36 7.91 29.08 -22.58
C GLY A 36 7.40 27.66 -22.70
N ARG A 37 6.26 27.44 -22.06
CA ARG A 37 5.21 26.42 -22.32
C ARG A 37 5.48 24.92 -22.19
N HIS A 38 6.69 24.33 -22.23
CA HIS A 38 6.82 22.88 -21.97
C HIS A 38 8.12 22.44 -21.27
N ARG A 39 8.01 21.56 -20.26
CA ARG A 39 9.16 20.95 -19.55
C ARG A 39 9.99 20.07 -20.49
N ARG A 40 11.28 20.37 -20.64
CA ARG A 40 12.24 19.65 -21.48
C ARG A 40 13.37 19.10 -20.61
N TYR A 41 13.52 17.79 -20.59
CA TYR A 41 14.53 17.09 -19.80
C TYR A 41 15.76 16.81 -20.66
N SER A 42 16.93 17.11 -20.13
CA SER A 42 18.21 16.71 -20.69
C SER A 42 18.55 15.26 -20.36
N GLU A 43 19.63 14.76 -20.92
CA GLU A 43 20.11 13.40 -20.69
C GLU A 43 20.59 13.21 -19.27
N GLU A 44 21.18 14.26 -18.71
CA GLU A 44 21.58 14.30 -17.31
C GLU A 44 20.37 14.25 -16.37
N ASP A 45 19.28 14.97 -16.70
CA ASP A 45 18.04 14.92 -15.91
C ASP A 45 17.45 13.51 -15.91
N VAL A 46 17.42 12.86 -17.08
CA VAL A 46 16.98 11.46 -17.21
C VAL A 46 17.88 10.53 -16.41
N ALA A 47 19.20 10.73 -16.40
CA ALA A 47 20.12 9.92 -15.62
C ALA A 47 19.91 10.06 -14.10
N ARG A 48 19.59 11.27 -13.61
CA ARG A 48 19.21 11.48 -12.20
C ARG A 48 17.90 10.78 -11.86
N LEU A 49 16.89 10.88 -12.74
CA LEU A 49 15.61 10.20 -12.56
C LEU A 49 15.74 8.66 -12.56
N ARG A 50 16.57 8.08 -13.44
CA ARG A 50 16.90 6.64 -13.43
C ARG A 50 17.59 6.20 -12.15
N ARG A 51 18.53 7.01 -11.64
CA ARG A 51 19.21 6.74 -10.37
C ARG A 51 18.24 6.74 -9.20
N MET A 52 17.35 7.73 -9.11
CA MET A 52 16.31 7.75 -8.09
C MET A 52 15.44 6.48 -8.16
N LEU A 53 14.98 6.09 -9.35
CA LEU A 53 14.19 4.86 -9.55
C LEU A 53 14.92 3.60 -9.09
N ALA A 54 16.19 3.46 -9.45
CA ALA A 54 17.00 2.32 -9.05
C ALA A 54 17.19 2.24 -7.53
N LEU A 55 17.38 3.39 -6.87
CA LEU A 55 17.51 3.46 -5.41
C LEU A 55 16.19 3.14 -4.70
N THR A 56 15.07 3.69 -5.18
CA THR A 56 13.75 3.34 -4.63
C THR A 56 13.39 1.88 -4.84
N GLY A 57 13.78 1.30 -5.98
CA GLY A 57 13.60 -0.13 -6.26
C GLY A 57 14.41 -1.04 -5.35
N ARG A 58 15.44 -0.51 -4.68
CA ARG A 58 16.26 -1.19 -3.66
C ARG A 58 15.81 -0.88 -2.23
N GLY A 59 14.66 -0.24 -2.06
CA GLY A 59 14.09 0.09 -0.74
C GLY A 59 14.61 1.39 -0.11
N VAL A 60 15.39 2.20 -0.82
CA VAL A 60 15.81 3.52 -0.32
C VAL A 60 14.61 4.47 -0.35
N VAL A 61 14.35 5.14 0.77
CA VAL A 61 13.23 6.09 0.88
C VAL A 61 13.33 7.20 -0.19
N PRO A 62 12.22 7.62 -0.82
CA PRO A 62 12.25 8.53 -1.97
C PRO A 62 13.01 9.84 -1.76
N ALA A 63 12.96 10.43 -0.56
CA ALA A 63 13.68 11.65 -0.25
C ALA A 63 15.20 11.45 -0.25
N ALA A 64 15.69 10.37 0.37
CA ALA A 64 17.10 10.01 0.39
C ALA A 64 17.59 9.60 -1.01
N ALA A 65 16.78 8.79 -1.73
CA ALA A 65 17.06 8.40 -3.10
C ALA A 65 17.17 9.61 -4.04
N ALA A 66 16.32 10.62 -3.86
CA ALA A 66 16.37 11.85 -4.64
C ALA A 66 17.59 12.73 -4.30
N ALA A 67 17.97 12.84 -3.02
CA ALA A 67 19.17 13.56 -2.60
C ALA A 67 20.45 12.93 -3.17
N ILE A 68 20.56 11.59 -3.09
CA ILE A 68 21.68 10.83 -3.68
C ILE A 68 21.69 10.98 -5.20
N ALA A 69 20.53 10.92 -5.86
CA ALA A 69 20.43 11.08 -7.30
C ALA A 69 20.82 12.48 -7.79
N LEU A 70 20.64 13.51 -6.96
CA LEU A 70 21.08 14.88 -7.20
C LEU A 70 22.55 15.12 -6.84
N GLY A 71 23.27 14.11 -6.31
CA GLY A 71 24.66 14.25 -5.89
C GLY A 71 24.85 15.14 -4.66
N ARG A 72 23.81 15.28 -3.83
CA ARG A 72 23.92 16.00 -2.55
C ARG A 72 24.57 15.07 -1.53
N THR A 73 25.66 15.50 -0.91
CA THR A 73 26.21 14.83 0.27
C THR A 73 25.17 14.94 1.38
N LEU A 74 24.58 13.81 1.79
CA LEU A 74 23.82 13.76 3.04
C LEU A 74 24.88 13.72 4.15
N GLU A 75 25.14 14.88 4.76
CA GLU A 75 25.73 14.90 6.10
C GLU A 75 24.73 14.21 7.02
N VAL A 76 25.02 12.96 7.35
CA VAL A 76 24.36 12.27 8.45
C VAL A 76 25.01 12.79 9.72
N GLU A 77 24.38 13.74 10.40
CA GLU A 77 24.70 14.04 11.79
C GLU A 77 24.13 12.92 12.67
N PRO A 78 24.95 12.16 13.41
CA PRO A 78 24.48 11.20 14.39
C PRO A 78 24.62 11.82 15.79
N ASP A 79 23.58 12.48 16.29
CA ASP A 79 23.29 12.53 17.73
C ASP A 79 21.90 13.14 17.95
N LEU A 80 20.95 12.34 18.46
CA LEU A 80 19.73 12.90 19.03
C LEU A 80 19.92 12.88 20.55
N PRO A 81 20.09 14.02 21.23
CA PRO A 81 20.13 14.01 22.68
C PRO A 81 18.75 13.57 23.20
N PRO A 82 18.69 12.89 24.37
CA PRO A 82 17.42 12.45 24.94
C PRO A 82 16.51 13.66 25.20
N PRO A 83 15.17 13.46 25.20
CA PRO A 83 14.23 14.55 25.41
C PRO A 83 14.51 15.20 26.77
N ARG A 84 14.85 16.49 26.77
CA ARG A 84 14.84 17.27 28.00
C ARG A 84 13.38 17.48 28.39
N GLU A 85 13.01 17.03 29.58
CA GLU A 85 11.80 17.46 30.26
C GLU A 85 11.80 18.99 30.29
N GLN A 86 10.89 19.61 29.55
CA GLN A 86 10.66 21.04 29.66
C GLN A 86 9.88 21.27 30.95
N GLU A 87 10.59 21.72 31.99
CA GLU A 87 9.95 22.41 33.11
C GLU A 87 9.17 23.60 32.57
N VAL A 88 7.85 23.56 32.76
CA VAL A 88 6.93 24.64 32.45
C VAL A 88 7.18 25.75 33.48
N PRO A 89 7.53 26.99 33.08
CA PRO A 89 7.65 28.08 34.05
C PRO A 89 6.27 28.36 34.65
N ALA A 90 6.17 28.17 35.96
CA ALA A 90 4.98 28.43 36.76
C ALA A 90 4.77 29.94 36.97
N ASP A 91 4.56 30.73 35.90
CA ASP A 91 3.90 32.05 36.00
C ASP A 91 3.53 32.68 34.63
N SER A 92 2.88 31.94 33.73
CA SER A 92 2.28 32.56 32.53
C SER A 92 0.82 32.92 32.81
N PRO A 93 0.41 34.20 32.68
CA PRO A 93 -0.98 34.57 32.91
C PRO A 93 -1.90 33.94 31.84
N PRO A 94 -3.18 33.65 32.15
CA PRO A 94 -4.09 33.05 31.20
C PRO A 94 -4.30 33.99 30.01
N ARG A 95 -4.09 33.46 28.79
CA ARG A 95 -4.37 34.18 27.55
C ARG A 95 -5.88 34.25 27.37
N GLU A 96 -6.46 35.43 27.54
CA GLU A 96 -7.88 35.68 27.25
C GLU A 96 -8.17 35.40 25.78
N VAL A 97 -9.16 34.53 25.54
CA VAL A 97 -9.67 34.21 24.20
C VAL A 97 -10.79 35.21 23.90
N PRO A 98 -10.73 35.99 22.80
CA PRO A 98 -11.81 36.89 22.43
C PRO A 98 -13.10 36.11 22.18
N ALA A 99 -14.18 36.49 22.85
CA ALA A 99 -15.48 35.82 22.90
C ALA A 99 -16.29 35.84 21.59
N ASP A 100 -15.67 36.14 20.44
CA ASP A 100 -16.36 36.27 19.15
C ASP A 100 -15.81 35.35 18.05
N SER A 101 -15.07 34.31 18.44
CA SER A 101 -14.59 33.29 17.50
C SER A 101 -15.72 32.30 17.22
N ARG A 102 -16.52 32.54 16.17
CA ARG A 102 -17.36 31.49 15.58
C ARG A 102 -16.52 30.23 15.34
N PRO A 103 -17.03 29.02 15.65
CA PRO A 103 -16.32 27.80 15.31
C PRO A 103 -16.03 27.79 13.81
N PRO A 104 -14.83 27.33 13.37
CA PRO A 104 -14.54 27.25 11.95
C PRO A 104 -15.61 26.39 11.27
N GLU A 105 -16.23 26.92 10.22
CA GLU A 105 -17.21 26.19 9.42
C GLU A 105 -16.61 24.86 8.97
N VAL A 106 -17.26 23.76 9.36
CA VAL A 106 -16.92 22.43 8.87
C VAL A 106 -17.22 22.43 7.37
N PRO A 107 -16.24 22.20 6.48
CA PRO A 107 -16.51 22.10 5.05
C PRO A 107 -17.56 21.02 4.81
N GLY A 108 -18.62 21.35 4.07
CA GLY A 108 -19.70 20.41 3.76
C GLY A 108 -19.21 19.17 3.01
N ASP A 109 -19.99 18.09 3.06
CA ASP A 109 -19.61 16.76 2.54
C ASP A 109 -19.11 16.77 1.07
N ALA A 110 -19.62 17.67 0.25
CA ALA A 110 -19.18 17.90 -1.13
C ALA A 110 -17.74 18.45 -1.25
N ALA A 111 -17.32 19.32 -0.32
CA ALA A 111 -15.96 19.87 -0.28
C ALA A 111 -14.93 18.83 0.19
N VAL A 112 -15.37 17.83 0.96
CA VAL A 112 -14.53 16.72 1.46
C VAL A 112 -14.53 15.54 0.48
N GLY A 113 -15.29 15.62 -0.61
CA GLY A 113 -15.39 14.56 -1.62
C GLY A 113 -16.06 13.29 -1.10
N LEU A 114 -17.00 13.45 -0.16
CA LEU A 114 -17.79 12.40 0.50
C LEU A 114 -19.09 12.04 -0.24
N ASP A 115 -19.28 12.53 -1.48
CA ASP A 115 -20.44 12.25 -2.35
C ASP A 115 -20.62 10.75 -2.70
N GLY A 116 -19.79 9.89 -2.13
CA GLY A 116 -19.76 8.47 -2.42
C GLY A 116 -19.04 8.17 -3.73
N VAL A 117 -19.25 6.97 -4.25
CA VAL A 117 -18.66 6.53 -5.53
C VAL A 117 -19.73 6.06 -6.47
N ALA A 118 -19.59 6.47 -7.74
CA ALA A 118 -20.60 6.29 -8.79
C ALA A 118 -22.02 6.73 -8.36
N GLY A 119 -22.12 7.75 -7.49
CA GLY A 119 -23.40 8.25 -6.96
C GLY A 119 -24.02 7.44 -5.82
N ARG A 120 -23.32 6.45 -5.25
CA ARG A 120 -23.78 5.72 -4.05
C ARG A 120 -23.13 6.29 -2.79
N PRO A 121 -23.92 6.72 -1.79
CA PRO A 121 -23.37 7.26 -0.55
C PRO A 121 -22.62 6.18 0.23
N TRP A 122 -21.56 6.58 0.92
CA TRP A 122 -20.85 5.74 1.88
C TRP A 122 -21.80 5.21 2.96
N SER A 123 -21.63 3.96 3.39
CA SER A 123 -22.35 3.44 4.55
C SER A 123 -22.00 4.27 5.81
N PRO A 124 -22.86 4.27 6.84
CA PRO A 124 -22.57 4.94 8.10
C PRO A 124 -21.19 4.59 8.67
N GLU A 125 -20.80 3.32 8.57
CA GLU A 125 -19.52 2.79 9.04
C GLU A 125 -18.33 3.29 8.20
N THR A 126 -18.49 3.39 6.87
CA THR A 126 -17.43 3.85 5.96
C THR A 126 -17.25 5.37 5.98
N ARG A 127 -18.30 6.14 6.29
CA ARG A 127 -18.25 7.62 6.36
C ARG A 127 -17.18 8.14 7.31
N GLY A 128 -17.05 7.52 8.49
CA GLY A 128 -16.05 7.92 9.48
C GLY A 128 -14.63 7.79 8.94
N PHE A 129 -14.30 6.60 8.41
CA PHE A 129 -12.98 6.32 7.84
C PHE A 129 -12.68 7.19 6.62
N ALA A 130 -13.65 7.36 5.72
CA ALA A 130 -13.52 8.21 4.53
C ALA A 130 -13.26 9.68 4.89
N ARG A 131 -13.98 10.22 5.90
CA ARG A 131 -13.79 11.60 6.36
C ARG A 131 -12.41 11.82 6.96
N ALA A 132 -11.90 10.88 7.75
CA ALA A 132 -10.54 10.92 8.27
C ALA A 132 -9.51 10.86 7.13
N ALA A 133 -9.74 9.98 6.15
CA ALA A 133 -8.87 9.81 4.99
C ALA A 133 -8.75 11.07 4.13
N PHE A 134 -9.86 11.73 3.81
CA PHE A 134 -9.84 12.98 3.03
C PHE A 134 -9.28 14.18 3.80
N ARG A 135 -9.14 14.07 5.13
CA ARG A 135 -8.41 15.04 5.98
C ARG A 135 -6.96 14.68 6.23
N LEU A 136 -6.51 13.55 5.68
CA LEU A 136 -5.18 12.98 5.91
C LEU A 136 -4.87 12.74 7.40
N ASP A 137 -5.90 12.39 8.18
CA ASP A 137 -5.79 12.14 9.61
C ASP A 137 -5.42 10.66 9.88
N LEU A 138 -4.13 10.34 9.70
CA LEU A 138 -3.62 8.98 9.83
C LEU A 138 -3.90 8.35 11.22
N PRO A 139 -3.65 9.04 12.36
CA PRO A 139 -3.95 8.47 13.67
C PRO A 139 -5.42 8.06 13.80
N LEU A 140 -6.34 8.94 13.41
CA LEU A 140 -7.78 8.62 13.46
C LEU A 140 -8.15 7.48 12.51
N MET A 141 -7.53 7.38 11.33
CA MET A 141 -7.75 6.25 10.43
C MET A 141 -7.30 4.93 11.05
N ILE A 142 -6.15 4.90 11.74
CA ILE A 142 -5.65 3.71 12.45
C ILE A 142 -6.64 3.33 13.55
N ASP A 143 -7.08 4.28 14.37
CA ASP A 143 -8.04 4.03 15.46
C ASP A 143 -9.38 3.52 14.94
N LEU A 144 -9.90 4.09 13.86
CA LEU A 144 -11.16 3.67 13.24
C LEU A 144 -11.04 2.26 12.63
N ALA A 145 -9.97 1.98 11.89
CA ALA A 145 -9.75 0.67 11.31
C ALA A 145 -9.52 -0.40 12.40
N GLY A 146 -8.72 -0.09 13.43
CA GLY A 146 -8.49 -0.97 14.57
C GLY A 146 -9.77 -1.22 15.37
N GLY A 147 -10.58 -0.19 15.57
CA GLY A 147 -11.90 -0.30 16.21
C GLY A 147 -12.88 -1.17 15.41
N LEU A 148 -12.86 -1.10 14.09
CA LEU A 148 -13.66 -1.99 13.22
C LEU A 148 -13.20 -3.44 13.35
N VAL A 149 -11.89 -3.70 13.28
CA VAL A 149 -11.31 -5.04 13.44
C VAL A 149 -11.65 -5.60 14.82
N ALA A 150 -11.43 -4.86 15.89
CA ALA A 150 -11.72 -5.31 17.25
C ALA A 150 -13.20 -5.66 17.49
N ARG A 151 -14.13 -4.93 16.87
CA ARG A 151 -15.58 -5.16 17.05
C ARG A 151 -16.15 -6.27 16.16
N HIS A 152 -15.54 -6.51 15.01
CA HIS A 152 -16.16 -7.28 13.93
C HIS A 152 -15.29 -8.41 13.36
N GLY A 153 -14.02 -8.46 13.73
CA GLY A 153 -12.99 -9.30 13.12
C GLY A 153 -12.47 -8.72 11.81
N VAL A 154 -11.30 -9.19 11.38
CA VAL A 154 -10.60 -8.70 10.17
C VAL A 154 -11.48 -8.90 8.92
N VAL A 155 -12.08 -10.09 8.74
CA VAL A 155 -12.86 -10.43 7.54
C VAL A 155 -14.01 -9.44 7.31
N ARG A 156 -14.83 -9.22 8.35
CA ARG A 156 -16.00 -8.34 8.25
C ARG A 156 -15.58 -6.87 8.09
N ALA A 157 -14.55 -6.43 8.81
CA ALA A 157 -14.04 -5.06 8.68
C ALA A 157 -13.52 -4.78 7.27
N TRP A 158 -12.76 -5.72 6.71
CA TRP A 158 -12.24 -5.65 5.35
C TRP A 158 -13.35 -5.60 4.30
N GLU A 159 -14.26 -6.57 4.29
CA GLU A 159 -15.24 -6.74 3.22
C GLU A 159 -16.36 -5.69 3.25
N ARG A 160 -16.75 -5.21 4.43
CA ARG A 160 -17.87 -4.27 4.55
C ARG A 160 -17.45 -2.81 4.51
N VAL A 161 -16.21 -2.49 4.88
CA VAL A 161 -15.77 -1.10 5.04
C VAL A 161 -14.51 -0.81 4.23
N LEU A 162 -13.41 -1.52 4.50
CA LEU A 162 -12.09 -1.12 4.00
C LEU A 162 -11.91 -1.36 2.49
N VAL A 163 -12.26 -2.54 1.97
CA VAL A 163 -12.22 -2.81 0.51
C VAL A 163 -13.17 -1.94 -0.27
N PRO A 164 -14.45 -1.81 0.11
CA PRO A 164 -15.35 -0.90 -0.59
C PRO A 164 -14.81 0.52 -0.66
N PHE A 165 -14.19 1.02 0.42
CA PHE A 165 -13.50 2.31 0.43
C PHE A 165 -12.31 2.38 -0.54
N LEU A 166 -11.43 1.38 -0.53
CA LEU A 166 -10.24 1.35 -1.38
C LEU A 166 -10.60 1.24 -2.87
N VAL A 167 -11.57 0.40 -3.23
CA VAL A 167 -12.06 0.26 -4.61
C VAL A 167 -12.60 1.60 -5.11
N ALA A 168 -13.45 2.21 -4.29
CA ALA A 168 -14.04 3.51 -4.56
C ALA A 168 -12.98 4.62 -4.72
N LEU A 169 -11.97 4.63 -3.86
CA LEU A 169 -10.85 5.56 -3.97
C LEU A 169 -10.04 5.32 -5.26
N GLY A 170 -9.77 4.06 -5.61
CA GLY A 170 -9.08 3.68 -6.84
C GLY A 170 -9.81 4.15 -8.09
N GLU A 171 -11.15 4.00 -8.15
CA GLU A 171 -11.97 4.52 -9.24
C GLU A 171 -11.88 6.06 -9.36
N LYS A 172 -11.90 6.77 -8.23
CA LYS A 172 -11.75 8.24 -8.19
C LYS A 172 -10.36 8.67 -8.65
N VAL A 173 -9.31 7.97 -8.23
CA VAL A 173 -7.92 8.22 -8.66
C VAL A 173 -7.78 7.98 -10.16
N ALA A 174 -8.34 6.89 -10.68
CA ALA A 174 -8.33 6.58 -12.11
C ALA A 174 -9.07 7.65 -12.95
N ALA A 175 -10.21 8.14 -12.45
CA ALA A 175 -11.03 9.12 -13.16
C ALA A 175 -10.48 10.55 -13.12
N ARG A 176 -9.93 10.99 -11.98
CA ARG A 176 -9.56 12.40 -11.72
C ARG A 176 -8.05 12.65 -11.61
N GLY A 177 -7.24 11.60 -11.43
CA GLY A 177 -5.80 11.72 -11.23
C GLY A 177 -5.39 12.36 -9.90
N SER A 178 -6.30 12.44 -8.92
CA SER A 178 -6.08 12.96 -7.56
C SER A 178 -6.56 11.96 -6.51
N GLY A 179 -5.96 11.96 -5.31
CA GLY A 179 -6.29 11.01 -4.23
C GLY A 179 -5.22 9.95 -3.95
N VAL A 180 -4.06 9.99 -4.62
CA VAL A 180 -2.95 9.04 -4.40
C VAL A 180 -2.42 9.15 -2.96
N GLU A 181 -2.37 10.37 -2.42
CA GLU A 181 -2.03 10.62 -1.02
C GLU A 181 -2.98 9.93 -0.05
N VAL A 182 -4.29 9.90 -0.38
CA VAL A 182 -5.32 9.23 0.42
C VAL A 182 -5.18 7.71 0.32
N GLU A 183 -4.83 7.19 -0.86
CA GLU A 183 -4.64 5.76 -1.11
C GLU A 183 -3.45 5.19 -0.33
N HIS A 184 -2.33 5.92 -0.37
CA HIS A 184 -1.16 5.58 0.43
C HIS A 184 -1.47 5.62 1.92
N LEU A 185 -2.15 6.68 2.39
CA LEU A 185 -2.49 6.82 3.80
C LEU A 185 -3.44 5.72 4.27
N ALA A 186 -4.44 5.38 3.45
CA ALA A 186 -5.38 4.29 3.73
C ALA A 186 -4.68 2.94 3.81
N THR A 187 -3.77 2.66 2.88
CA THR A 187 -2.95 1.44 2.91
C THR A 187 -2.14 1.37 4.21
N THR A 188 -1.44 2.45 4.58
CA THR A 188 -0.68 2.51 5.83
C THR A 188 -1.57 2.31 7.05
N ALA A 189 -2.70 3.02 7.13
CA ALA A 189 -3.61 2.92 8.27
C ALA A 189 -4.15 1.49 8.46
N ILE A 190 -4.53 0.83 7.35
CA ILE A 190 -5.04 -0.53 7.39
C ILE A 190 -3.94 -1.51 7.81
N LEU A 191 -2.72 -1.37 7.27
CA LEU A 191 -1.60 -2.23 7.66
C LEU A 191 -1.27 -2.12 9.15
N GLU A 192 -1.32 -0.92 9.73
CA GLU A 192 -1.13 -0.74 11.17
C GLU A 192 -2.28 -1.33 11.98
N ALA A 193 -3.53 -1.15 11.53
CA ALA A 193 -4.71 -1.66 12.21
C ALA A 193 -4.84 -3.19 12.18
N VAL A 194 -4.39 -3.84 11.09
CA VAL A 194 -4.47 -5.30 10.92
C VAL A 194 -3.17 -6.01 11.32
N ARG A 195 -2.22 -5.33 11.96
CA ARG A 195 -0.93 -5.92 12.33
C ARG A 195 -1.12 -6.99 13.42
N GLY A 196 -1.53 -8.19 13.01
CA GLY A 196 -1.66 -9.38 13.84
C GLY A 196 -0.29 -9.96 14.17
N GLY A 197 -0.15 -10.50 15.38
CA GLY A 197 1.10 -11.08 15.86
C GLY A 197 1.59 -12.22 14.97
N VAL A 198 2.92 -12.33 14.82
CA VAL A 198 3.55 -13.48 14.17
C VAL A 198 3.31 -14.70 15.05
N LEU A 199 2.48 -15.63 14.59
CA LEU A 199 2.24 -16.88 15.30
C LEU A 199 3.45 -17.82 15.16
N PRO A 200 3.83 -18.52 16.25
CA PRO A 200 4.85 -19.56 16.15
C PRO A 200 4.34 -20.71 15.28
N VAL A 201 5.25 -21.28 14.49
CA VAL A 201 4.95 -22.45 13.65
C VAL A 201 5.43 -23.69 14.39
N SER A 202 4.56 -24.68 14.56
CA SER A 202 4.92 -26.02 15.02
C SER A 202 4.71 -27.01 13.88
N GLY A 203 5.78 -27.66 13.43
CA GLY A 203 5.73 -28.58 12.29
C GLY A 203 5.66 -27.86 10.94
N ARG A 204 4.85 -28.42 10.01
CA ARG A 204 4.72 -27.93 8.64
C ARG A 204 3.99 -26.58 8.60
N LEU A 205 4.47 -25.63 7.81
CA LEU A 205 3.85 -24.29 7.71
C LEU A 205 2.42 -24.40 7.13
N PRO A 206 1.37 -23.88 7.80
CA PRO A 206 0.01 -23.99 7.29
C PRO A 206 -0.25 -23.22 5.98
N ALA A 207 0.26 -21.99 5.87
CA ALA A 207 0.14 -21.22 4.63
C ALA A 207 1.34 -20.32 4.34
N LEU A 208 1.76 -20.32 3.08
CA LEU A 208 2.71 -19.37 2.50
C LEU A 208 1.94 -18.40 1.60
N LEU A 209 2.11 -17.09 1.83
CA LEU A 209 1.43 -16.02 1.10
C LEU A 209 2.44 -15.26 0.25
N ALA A 210 2.20 -15.12 -1.04
CA ALA A 210 3.09 -14.41 -1.95
C ALA A 210 2.33 -13.66 -3.05
N CYS A 211 2.76 -12.43 -3.34
CA CYS A 211 2.36 -11.77 -4.58
C CYS A 211 3.08 -12.41 -5.77
N ALA A 212 2.43 -12.45 -6.93
CA ALA A 212 3.05 -12.85 -8.18
C ALA A 212 4.27 -11.98 -8.53
N PRO A 213 5.14 -12.41 -9.47
CA PRO A 213 6.25 -11.57 -9.92
C PRO A 213 5.77 -10.21 -10.41
N ASP A 214 6.52 -9.17 -10.04
CA ASP A 214 6.24 -7.75 -10.32
C ASP A 214 4.95 -7.15 -9.73
N GLU A 215 4.10 -7.95 -9.08
CA GLU A 215 2.92 -7.46 -8.36
C GLU A 215 3.32 -6.65 -7.11
N GLN A 216 2.81 -5.42 -6.97
CA GLN A 216 3.13 -4.52 -5.85
C GLN A 216 2.01 -4.44 -4.80
N HIS A 217 0.79 -4.82 -5.15
CA HIS A 217 -0.38 -4.74 -4.28
C HIS A 217 -0.41 -5.91 -3.29
N SER A 218 0.30 -5.75 -2.17
CA SER A 218 0.43 -6.76 -1.13
C SER A 218 -0.61 -6.66 -0.01
N LEU A 219 -1.32 -5.53 0.10
CA LEU A 219 -2.31 -5.28 1.15
C LEU A 219 -3.34 -6.43 1.32
N PRO A 220 -3.93 -7.00 0.26
CA PRO A 220 -4.88 -8.12 0.42
C PRO A 220 -4.27 -9.34 1.14
N LEU A 221 -3.00 -9.64 0.89
CA LEU A 221 -2.31 -10.75 1.56
C LEU A 221 -1.90 -10.41 2.99
N ASN A 222 -1.58 -9.15 3.30
CA ASN A 222 -1.38 -8.71 4.68
C ASN A 222 -2.65 -8.89 5.51
N VAL A 223 -3.80 -8.50 4.95
CA VAL A 223 -5.10 -8.66 5.59
C VAL A 223 -5.49 -10.14 5.71
N LEU A 224 -5.20 -10.97 4.69
CA LEU A 224 -5.36 -12.41 4.79
C LEU A 224 -4.51 -13.03 5.91
N GLY A 225 -3.24 -12.64 6.02
CA GLY A 225 -2.37 -13.09 7.10
C GLY A 225 -2.93 -12.72 8.48
N ALA A 226 -3.47 -11.52 8.64
CA ALA A 226 -4.11 -11.07 9.87
C ALA A 226 -5.39 -11.87 10.18
N ALA A 227 -6.24 -12.09 9.19
CA ALA A 227 -7.46 -12.87 9.35
C ALA A 227 -7.18 -14.34 9.71
N LEU A 228 -6.13 -14.94 9.14
CA LEU A 228 -5.69 -16.29 9.50
C LEU A 228 -5.09 -16.32 10.92
N ALA A 229 -4.36 -15.28 11.32
CA ALA A 229 -3.83 -15.16 12.68
C ALA A 229 -4.95 -15.08 13.74
N GLU A 230 -6.06 -14.37 13.46
CA GLU A 230 -7.26 -14.38 14.33
C GLU A 230 -7.84 -15.79 14.54
N LYS A 231 -7.60 -16.70 13.61
CA LYS A 231 -8.03 -18.11 13.67
C LYS A 231 -6.96 -19.05 14.20
N GLY A 232 -5.83 -18.52 14.68
CA GLY A 232 -4.72 -19.32 15.17
C GLY A 232 -4.02 -20.12 14.07
N CYS A 233 -4.09 -19.68 12.81
CA CYS A 233 -3.44 -20.31 11.66
C CYS A 233 -2.14 -19.56 11.30
N PRO A 234 -0.95 -20.09 11.65
CA PRO A 234 0.32 -19.48 11.30
C PRO A 234 0.52 -19.33 9.79
N THR A 235 1.03 -18.17 9.38
CA THR A 235 1.36 -17.90 7.97
C THR A 235 2.76 -17.33 7.83
N ARG A 236 3.34 -17.47 6.64
CA ARG A 236 4.55 -16.74 6.24
C ARG A 236 4.24 -15.90 5.01
N HIS A 237 4.56 -14.61 5.06
CA HIS A 237 4.28 -13.67 3.98
C HIS A 237 5.59 -13.24 3.31
N LEU A 238 5.74 -13.48 2.01
CA LEU A 238 6.95 -13.13 1.26
C LEU A 238 6.95 -11.70 0.71
N GLY A 239 5.81 -11.02 0.74
CA GLY A 239 5.70 -9.63 0.32
C GLY A 239 5.31 -9.49 -1.15
N ALA A 240 5.54 -8.28 -1.65
CA ALA A 240 5.34 -7.89 -3.04
C ALA A 240 6.49 -8.39 -3.94
N ARG A 241 6.21 -8.48 -5.25
CA ARG A 241 7.17 -8.73 -6.33
C ARG A 241 8.04 -9.97 -6.12
N VAL A 242 7.45 -11.07 -5.66
CA VAL A 242 8.21 -12.30 -5.37
C VAL A 242 8.62 -12.97 -6.68
N PRO A 243 9.92 -13.10 -6.99
CA PRO A 243 10.35 -13.80 -8.19
C PRO A 243 9.95 -15.29 -8.15
N ALA A 244 9.60 -15.86 -9.30
CA ALA A 244 9.15 -17.25 -9.40
C ALA A 244 10.14 -18.24 -8.77
N ALA A 245 11.44 -18.11 -9.08
CA ALA A 245 12.48 -18.96 -8.50
C ALA A 245 12.55 -18.85 -6.97
N ALA A 246 12.48 -17.63 -6.42
CA ALA A 246 12.53 -17.40 -4.98
C ALA A 246 11.30 -17.99 -4.26
N LEU A 247 10.13 -17.96 -4.88
CA LEU A 247 8.94 -18.62 -4.36
C LEU A 247 9.12 -20.15 -4.32
N LEU A 248 9.66 -20.75 -5.38
CA LEU A 248 9.92 -22.19 -5.43
C LEU A 248 10.97 -22.63 -4.40
N ASP A 249 11.99 -21.79 -4.15
CA ASP A 249 12.98 -22.01 -3.09
C ASP A 249 12.34 -21.93 -1.69
N ALA A 250 11.47 -20.93 -1.47
CA ALA A 250 10.75 -20.79 -0.21
C ALA A 250 9.80 -21.97 0.06
N VAL A 251 9.09 -22.46 -0.97
CA VAL A 251 8.23 -23.64 -0.86
C VAL A 251 9.05 -24.89 -0.53
N LYS A 252 10.22 -25.06 -1.16
CA LYS A 252 11.13 -26.17 -0.84
C LYS A 252 11.62 -26.11 0.61
N LEU A 253 11.92 -24.92 1.13
CA LEU A 253 12.46 -24.75 2.47
C LEU A 253 11.40 -24.87 3.57
N LEU A 254 10.22 -24.27 3.35
CA LEU A 254 9.17 -24.15 4.36
C LEU A 254 8.15 -25.28 4.29
N GLU A 255 8.16 -26.04 3.19
CA GLU A 255 7.20 -27.10 2.86
C GLU A 255 5.76 -26.70 3.22
N PRO A 256 5.21 -25.56 2.76
CA PRO A 256 3.88 -25.14 3.20
C PRO A 256 2.80 -26.14 2.82
N ARG A 257 1.75 -26.28 3.62
CA ARG A 257 0.53 -27.03 3.25
C ARG A 257 -0.17 -26.34 2.08
N VAL A 258 -0.41 -25.04 2.23
CA VAL A 258 -1.10 -24.22 1.23
C VAL A 258 -0.21 -23.08 0.77
N VAL A 259 -0.21 -22.80 -0.54
CA VAL A 259 0.40 -21.60 -1.14
C VAL A 259 -0.71 -20.71 -1.68
N VAL A 260 -0.78 -19.46 -1.20
CA VAL A 260 -1.74 -18.46 -1.69
C VAL A 260 -1.00 -17.43 -2.54
N LEU A 261 -1.43 -17.29 -3.80
CA LEU A 261 -0.86 -16.36 -4.76
C LEU A 261 -1.81 -15.22 -5.08
N TRP A 262 -1.29 -13.99 -4.98
CA TRP A 262 -2.04 -12.78 -5.34
C TRP A 262 -1.55 -12.17 -6.65
N ALA A 263 -2.49 -11.87 -7.55
CA ALA A 263 -2.24 -11.07 -8.75
C ALA A 263 -3.44 -10.17 -9.05
N HIS A 264 -3.18 -8.86 -9.20
CA HIS A 264 -4.17 -7.85 -9.52
C HIS A 264 -4.46 -7.77 -11.03
N ALA A 265 -3.47 -8.09 -11.87
CA ALA A 265 -3.59 -8.02 -13.33
C ALA A 265 -3.13 -9.32 -14.02
N PRO A 266 -3.69 -9.67 -15.20
CA PRO A 266 -3.33 -10.91 -15.92
C PRO A 266 -1.85 -11.03 -16.28
N GLY A 267 -1.19 -9.90 -16.55
CA GLY A 267 0.24 -9.87 -16.83
C GLY A 267 1.11 -10.38 -15.66
N TYR A 268 0.70 -10.12 -14.41
CA TYR A 268 1.41 -10.62 -13.23
C TYR A 268 1.07 -12.09 -12.96
N ALA A 269 -0.21 -12.44 -13.10
CA ALA A 269 -0.68 -13.82 -12.95
C ALA A 269 0.07 -14.79 -13.88
N ALA A 270 0.32 -14.39 -15.14
CA ALA A 270 1.04 -15.19 -16.12
C ALA A 270 2.51 -15.48 -15.76
N LEU A 271 3.11 -14.71 -14.85
CA LEU A 271 4.50 -14.89 -14.42
C LEU A 271 4.63 -15.83 -13.22
N ALA A 272 3.53 -16.13 -12.53
CA ALA A 272 3.56 -16.95 -11.33
C ALA A 272 3.72 -18.44 -11.67
N PRO A 273 4.58 -19.18 -10.93
CA PRO A 273 4.92 -20.57 -11.25
C PRO A 273 3.86 -21.57 -10.75
N VAL A 274 2.60 -21.39 -11.13
CA VAL A 274 1.47 -22.19 -10.61
C VAL A 274 1.65 -23.68 -10.95
N THR A 275 2.01 -24.00 -12.19
CA THR A 275 2.22 -25.38 -12.61
C THR A 275 3.33 -26.06 -11.82
N ASP A 276 4.49 -25.40 -11.64
CA ASP A 276 5.60 -25.94 -10.85
C ASP A 276 5.22 -26.21 -9.38
N LEU A 277 4.36 -25.37 -8.79
CA LEU A 277 3.87 -25.56 -7.43
C LEU A 277 2.94 -26.78 -7.31
N LEU A 278 2.05 -26.95 -8.29
CA LEU A 278 1.14 -28.09 -8.36
C LEU A 278 1.88 -29.41 -8.59
N GLU A 279 2.88 -29.42 -9.49
CA GLU A 279 3.73 -30.60 -9.75
C GLU A 279 4.54 -31.02 -8.51
N ARG A 280 4.82 -30.07 -7.60
CA ARG A 280 5.45 -30.33 -6.29
C ARG A 280 4.45 -30.77 -5.22
N GLY A 281 3.16 -30.91 -5.57
CA GLY A 281 2.10 -31.35 -4.65
C GLY A 281 1.67 -30.29 -3.63
N SER A 282 1.83 -29.00 -3.95
CA SER A 282 1.29 -27.93 -3.11
C SER A 282 -0.19 -27.69 -3.43
N ASP A 283 -1.01 -27.44 -2.40
CA ASP A 283 -2.35 -26.87 -2.63
C ASP A 283 -2.23 -25.38 -2.95
N VAL A 284 -2.69 -24.97 -4.14
CA VAL A 284 -2.53 -23.60 -4.63
C VAL A 284 -3.87 -22.86 -4.65
N LEU A 285 -3.95 -21.78 -3.87
CA LEU A 285 -5.06 -20.83 -3.90
C LEU A 285 -4.67 -19.57 -4.66
N LEU A 286 -5.56 -19.10 -5.53
CA LEU A 286 -5.34 -17.94 -6.39
C LEU A 286 -6.30 -16.81 -6.02
N GLY A 287 -5.77 -15.66 -5.62
CA GLY A 287 -6.53 -14.47 -5.27
C GLY A 287 -6.25 -13.30 -6.22
N GLY A 288 -7.27 -12.48 -6.43
CA GLY A 288 -7.19 -11.24 -7.21
C GLY A 288 -7.72 -11.36 -8.63
N ALA A 289 -7.95 -10.20 -9.25
CA ALA A 289 -8.59 -10.09 -10.56
C ALA A 289 -7.68 -10.48 -11.73
N GLY A 290 -6.38 -10.70 -11.49
CA GLY A 290 -5.44 -11.11 -12.52
C GLY A 290 -5.68 -12.53 -13.04
N TRP A 291 -6.35 -13.38 -12.26
CA TRP A 291 -6.61 -14.77 -12.62
C TRP A 291 -7.87 -14.90 -13.47
N THR A 292 -7.76 -14.58 -14.76
CA THR A 292 -8.87 -14.75 -15.72
C THR A 292 -9.05 -16.21 -16.16
N VAL A 293 -8.01 -17.03 -16.01
CA VAL A 293 -8.02 -18.48 -16.25
C VAL A 293 -7.37 -19.14 -15.05
N VAL A 294 -8.02 -20.16 -14.51
CA VAL A 294 -7.55 -20.93 -13.35
C VAL A 294 -6.91 -22.22 -13.86
N PRO A 295 -5.59 -22.45 -13.65
CA PRO A 295 -4.95 -23.70 -14.03
C PRO A 295 -5.60 -24.91 -13.35
N PRO A 296 -5.74 -26.06 -14.05
CA PRO A 296 -6.24 -27.29 -13.42
C PRO A 296 -5.44 -27.66 -12.17
N GLY A 297 -6.12 -27.96 -11.07
CA GLY A 297 -5.51 -28.27 -9.78
C GLY A 297 -5.33 -27.07 -8.85
N ALA A 298 -5.41 -25.83 -9.35
CA ALA A 298 -5.48 -24.63 -8.51
C ALA A 298 -6.95 -24.25 -8.22
N ARG A 299 -7.18 -23.54 -7.11
CA ARG A 299 -8.50 -23.02 -6.72
C ARG A 299 -8.47 -21.50 -6.65
N TRP A 300 -9.38 -20.84 -7.35
CA TRP A 300 -9.58 -19.39 -7.20
C TRP A 300 -10.46 -19.07 -6.00
N VAL A 301 -10.13 -17.99 -5.30
CA VAL A 301 -10.89 -17.46 -4.15
C VAL A 301 -11.25 -15.99 -4.41
N GLY A 302 -12.55 -15.68 -4.34
CA GLY A 302 -13.10 -14.38 -4.76
C GLY A 302 -13.24 -13.36 -3.62
N SER A 303 -13.16 -13.81 -2.38
CA SER A 303 -13.28 -12.96 -1.19
C SER A 303 -12.25 -13.34 -0.12
N LEU A 304 -12.11 -12.46 0.89
CA LEU A 304 -11.22 -12.74 2.02
C LEU A 304 -11.78 -13.88 2.87
N GLY A 305 -13.10 -13.91 3.10
CA GLY A 305 -13.77 -15.00 3.79
C GLY A 305 -13.53 -16.36 3.11
N GLU A 306 -13.73 -16.43 1.80
CA GLU A 306 -13.46 -17.67 1.02
C GLU A 306 -12.00 -18.11 1.11
N ALA A 307 -11.05 -17.17 1.07
CA ALA A 307 -9.63 -17.48 1.19
C ALA A 307 -9.29 -18.04 2.59
N VAL A 308 -9.83 -17.44 3.65
CA VAL A 308 -9.66 -17.93 5.03
C VAL A 308 -10.24 -19.34 5.17
N ASP A 309 -11.49 -19.54 4.73
CA ASP A 309 -12.17 -20.82 4.85
C ASP A 309 -11.43 -21.93 4.08
N ALA A 310 -10.97 -21.65 2.86
CA ALA A 310 -10.22 -22.61 2.05
C ALA A 310 -8.87 -22.99 2.70
N VAL A 311 -8.13 -22.03 3.25
CA VAL A 311 -6.87 -22.33 3.95
C VAL A 311 -7.13 -23.19 5.18
N LEU A 312 -8.17 -22.87 5.97
CA LEU A 312 -8.51 -23.66 7.16
C LEU A 312 -8.99 -25.06 6.80
N GLU A 313 -9.79 -25.20 5.74
CA GLU A 313 -10.26 -26.50 5.21
C GLU A 313 -9.08 -27.41 4.85
N LEU A 314 -8.12 -26.91 4.08
CA LEU A 314 -6.94 -27.67 3.62
C LEU A 314 -5.95 -28.02 4.74
N ASN A 315 -6.07 -27.37 5.91
CA ASN A 315 -5.24 -27.63 7.09
C ASN A 315 -5.95 -28.51 8.14
N ARG A 316 -7.19 -28.95 7.91
CA ARG A 316 -7.87 -29.89 8.81
C ARG A 316 -7.33 -31.31 8.59
N PHE A 317 -7.12 -31.99 9.71
CA PHE A 317 -6.71 -33.40 9.78
C PHE A 317 -7.94 -34.32 9.87
#